data_AF-A0A5N6MR36-F1
#
_entry.id   AF-A0A5N6MR36-F1
#
_cell.length_a   1.000
_cell.length_b   1.000
_cell.length_c   1.000
_cell.angle_alpha   90.00
_cell.angle_beta   90.00
_cell.angle_gamma   90.00
#
_symmetry.space_group_name_H-M   'P 1'
#
loop_
_entity.id
_entity.type
_entity.pdbx_description
1 polymer ?
#
loop_
_entity_poly.entity_id
_entity_poly.type
_entity_poly.pdbx_seq_one_letter_code
_entity_poly.pdbx_strand_id
1 'polypeptide(L)'
;MVWRTVSGLIRSRFFIRNKGIPLGSDTVENTALRLRSVLEILAAEDPSATGKVSRAKVLGTVLERVPLAGREAETLASGTTRGERALVNATTKLVKAGWILKEARSGWSITPAGRQALKDFPEPAHLSAALNGKPVPEAESPAEEVVEEALRDAVAVPAAPAEQHGAHPETDIPEPSFPQPASVALAGDFGAALGTEDWDPAGAQFAFDRHDELWKLTVDLSEGTYRYKVALNGSWDENYGFDAHRDGGNIEIRHAGGPLTFLYDHATHHVVTKPEVNA
;
A
#
# COMPACT_ATOMS: atom_id res chain seq x y z
N MET A 1 15.76 -7.97 -50.73
CA MET A 1 14.96 -8.20 -49.51
C MET A 1 15.32 -7.14 -48.49
N VAL A 2 14.38 -6.23 -48.25
CA VAL A 2 14.50 -5.13 -47.29
C VAL A 2 13.85 -5.61 -45.99
N TRP A 3 14.61 -5.67 -44.90
CA TRP A 3 14.02 -5.82 -43.57
C TRP A 3 14.02 -4.44 -42.89
N ARG A 4 12.84 -3.83 -42.84
CA ARG A 4 12.52 -2.70 -41.97
C ARG A 4 12.24 -3.26 -40.58
N THR A 5 13.06 -2.92 -39.59
CA THR A 5 12.72 -3.11 -38.17
C THR A 5 12.04 -1.83 -37.70
N VAL A 6 10.75 -1.92 -37.38
CA VAL A 6 9.96 -0.86 -36.74
C VAL A 6 9.38 -1.45 -35.45
N SER A 7 9.26 -0.57 -34.46
CA SER A 7 8.56 -0.74 -33.18
C SER A 7 9.31 -1.52 -32.09
N GLY A 8 9.32 -1.07 -30.86
CA GLY A 8 8.60 0.04 -30.26
C GLY A 8 8.94 0.08 -28.77
N LEU A 9 9.32 1.27 -28.32
CA LEU A 9 9.65 1.63 -26.96
C LEU A 9 8.41 1.52 -26.06
N ILE A 10 8.42 0.67 -25.02
CA ILE A 10 7.51 0.83 -23.87
C ILE A 10 8.33 0.75 -22.59
N ARG A 11 8.98 1.87 -22.26
CA ARG A 11 9.35 2.20 -20.89
C ARG A 11 8.21 3.05 -20.34
N SER A 12 7.18 2.42 -19.79
CA SER A 12 6.15 3.17 -19.05
C SER A 12 6.72 3.52 -17.68
N ARG A 13 7.57 4.55 -17.63
CA ARG A 13 7.83 5.26 -16.38
C ARG A 13 6.53 5.99 -16.05
N PHE A 14 5.92 5.66 -14.92
CA PHE A 14 4.90 6.49 -14.29
C PHE A 14 5.58 7.81 -13.87
N PHE A 15 5.75 8.70 -14.84
CA PHE A 15 6.26 10.05 -14.62
C PHE A 15 5.08 10.82 -14.02
N ILE A 16 5.04 10.94 -12.69
CA ILE A 16 4.16 11.92 -12.05
C ILE A 16 4.51 13.27 -12.68
N ARG A 17 3.63 13.76 -13.55
CA ARG A 17 3.79 15.07 -14.16
C ARG A 17 3.91 16.06 -13.01
N ASN A 18 5.04 16.76 -12.96
CA ASN A 18 5.34 17.84 -12.02
C ASN A 18 4.47 19.06 -12.35
N LYS A 19 3.14 18.90 -12.34
CA LYS A 19 2.19 20.01 -12.44
C LYS A 19 2.13 20.62 -11.04
N GLY A 20 2.57 21.88 -10.92
CA GLY A 20 2.43 22.63 -9.69
C GLY A 20 0.99 22.61 -9.21
N ILE A 21 0.80 22.35 -7.93
CA ILE A 21 -0.51 22.33 -7.28
C ILE A 21 -0.89 23.79 -7.02
N PRO A 22 -2.11 24.23 -7.38
CA PRO A 22 -2.55 25.59 -7.09
C PRO A 22 -2.52 25.84 -5.58
N LEU A 23 -2.10 27.04 -5.20
CA LEU A 23 -2.08 27.43 -3.79
C LEU A 23 -3.50 27.57 -3.26
N GLY A 24 -3.67 27.23 -1.98
CA GLY A 24 -4.88 27.48 -1.22
C GLY A 24 -5.08 28.95 -0.90
N SER A 25 -6.22 29.23 -0.27
CA SER A 25 -6.66 30.56 0.13
C SER A 25 -5.82 31.18 1.26
N ASP A 26 -5.18 30.34 2.09
CA ASP A 26 -4.35 30.78 3.21
C ASP A 26 -3.15 29.85 3.50
N THR A 27 -2.37 30.20 4.52
CA THR A 27 -1.17 29.44 4.93
C THR A 27 -1.48 28.06 5.53
N VAL A 28 -2.68 27.87 6.09
CA VAL A 28 -3.11 26.61 6.69
C VAL A 28 -3.43 25.61 5.59
N GLU A 29 -4.18 26.05 4.57
CA GLU A 29 -4.52 25.27 3.40
C GLU A 29 -3.27 24.92 2.58
N ASN A 30 -2.36 25.88 2.38
CA ASN A 30 -1.05 25.63 1.76
C ASN A 30 -0.23 24.59 2.54
N THR A 31 -0.27 24.63 3.88
CA THR A 31 0.41 23.62 4.71
C THR A 31 -0.24 22.24 4.56
N ALA A 32 -1.57 22.18 4.46
CA ALA A 32 -2.30 20.93 4.24
C ALA A 32 -1.99 20.30 2.88
N LEU A 33 -1.96 21.09 1.81
CA LEU A 33 -1.54 20.68 0.47
C LEU A 33 -0.12 20.09 0.48
N ARG A 34 0.79 20.72 1.23
CA ARG A 34 2.17 20.23 1.39
C ARG A 34 2.24 18.91 2.18
N LEU A 35 1.46 18.75 3.25
CA LEU A 35 1.42 17.49 4.01
C LEU A 35 0.86 16.33 3.19
N ARG A 36 -0.19 16.57 2.40
CA ARG A 36 -0.70 15.58 1.46
C ARG A 36 0.37 15.20 0.43
N SER A 37 1.07 16.19 -0.12
CA SER A 37 2.17 15.97 -1.07
C SER A 37 3.31 15.13 -0.47
N VAL A 38 3.61 15.27 0.84
CA VAL A 38 4.58 14.40 1.53
C VAL A 38 4.15 12.94 1.44
N LEU A 39 2.88 12.65 1.78
CA LEU A 39 2.36 11.28 1.74
C LEU A 39 2.34 10.72 0.32
N GLU A 40 1.93 11.52 -0.67
CA GLU A 40 1.92 11.09 -2.08
C GLU A 40 3.32 10.78 -2.62
N ILE A 41 4.32 11.58 -2.27
CA ILE A 41 5.72 11.33 -2.67
C ILE A 41 6.24 10.03 -2.04
N LEU A 42 5.95 9.81 -0.76
CA LEU A 42 6.36 8.59 -0.06
C LEU A 42 5.57 7.35 -0.54
N ALA A 43 4.32 7.52 -0.96
CA ALA A 43 3.50 6.43 -1.50
C ALA A 43 3.89 6.03 -2.93
N ALA A 44 4.43 6.97 -3.70
CA ALA A 44 4.90 6.75 -5.06
C ALA A 44 6.35 6.25 -5.15
N GLU A 45 7.02 6.08 -4.01
CA GLU A 45 8.37 5.53 -3.97
C GLU A 45 8.36 4.06 -4.41
N ASP A 46 9.25 3.71 -5.35
CA ASP A 46 9.40 2.36 -5.85
C ASP A 46 9.88 1.43 -4.71
N PRO A 47 9.09 0.42 -4.31
CA PRO A 47 9.44 -0.50 -3.24
C PRO A 47 10.74 -1.28 -3.51
N SER A 48 11.11 -1.43 -4.78
CA SER A 48 12.30 -2.15 -5.24
C SER A 48 13.53 -1.26 -5.37
N ALA A 49 13.42 0.06 -5.10
CA ALA A 49 14.55 0.97 -5.17
C ALA A 49 15.58 0.70 -4.06
N THR A 50 16.84 0.52 -4.47
CA THR A 50 17.99 0.23 -3.58
C THR A 50 18.39 1.41 -2.66
N GLY A 51 17.69 2.55 -2.73
CA GLY A 51 17.93 3.70 -1.88
C GLY A 51 16.64 4.48 -1.61
N LYS A 52 16.42 4.82 -0.33
CA LYS A 52 15.24 5.56 0.12
C LYS A 52 15.34 7.06 -0.19
N VAL A 53 14.21 7.70 -0.50
CA VAL A 53 14.16 9.15 -0.72
C VAL A 53 14.44 9.88 0.60
N SER A 54 15.52 10.66 0.61
CA SER A 54 15.90 11.40 1.82
C SER A 54 14.84 12.42 2.22
N ARG A 55 14.71 12.69 3.53
CA ARG A 55 13.81 13.73 4.06
C ARG A 55 13.99 15.09 3.35
N ALA A 56 15.24 15.47 3.08
CA ALA A 56 15.55 16.72 2.40
C ALA A 56 15.02 16.72 0.95
N LYS A 57 15.13 15.58 0.25
CA LYS A 57 14.60 15.43 -1.09
C LYS A 57 13.07 15.46 -1.11
N VAL A 58 12.40 14.79 -0.18
CA VAL A 58 10.94 14.85 -0.03
C VAL A 58 10.49 16.30 0.18
N LEU A 59 11.07 17.00 1.16
CA LEU A 59 10.69 18.38 1.48
C LEU A 59 10.97 19.34 0.32
N GLY A 60 12.11 19.19 -0.38
CA GLY A 60 12.41 19.98 -1.57
C GLY A 60 11.39 19.77 -2.68
N THR A 61 11.04 18.52 -2.99
CA THR A 61 10.03 18.21 -4.02
C THR A 61 8.63 18.67 -3.62
N VAL A 62 8.28 18.67 -2.32
CA VAL A 62 7.02 19.26 -1.84
C VAL A 62 6.97 20.76 -2.10
N LEU A 63 8.06 21.49 -1.85
CA LEU A 63 8.12 22.93 -2.07
C LEU A 63 8.16 23.29 -3.56
N GLU A 64 8.67 22.41 -4.42
CA GLU A 64 8.53 22.54 -5.88
C GLU A 64 7.07 22.37 -6.33
N ARG A 65 6.33 21.43 -5.72
CA ARG A 65 4.92 21.18 -6.04
C ARG A 65 3.97 22.24 -5.48
N VAL A 66 4.21 22.70 -4.25
CA VAL A 66 3.41 23.71 -3.54
C VAL A 66 4.36 24.83 -3.04
N PRO A 67 4.70 25.79 -3.91
CA PRO A 67 5.65 26.86 -3.59
C PRO A 67 5.24 27.69 -2.38
N LEU A 68 6.22 28.29 -1.71
CA LEU A 68 5.95 29.26 -0.64
C LEU A 68 5.48 30.58 -1.24
N ALA A 69 4.48 31.20 -0.64
CA ALA A 69 3.95 32.49 -1.10
C ALA A 69 3.66 33.45 0.06
N GLY A 70 3.67 34.75 -0.25
CA GLY A 70 3.38 35.81 0.72
C GLY A 70 4.20 35.67 2.00
N ARG A 71 3.51 35.61 3.14
CA ARG A 71 4.12 35.51 4.48
C ARG A 71 4.93 34.23 4.70
N GLU A 72 4.67 33.17 3.94
CA GLU A 72 5.38 31.90 4.06
C GLU A 72 6.81 32.00 3.49
N ALA A 73 7.01 32.85 2.48
CA ALA A 73 8.30 33.08 1.84
C ALA A 73 9.21 34.04 2.63
N GLU A 74 8.71 34.65 3.71
CA GLU A 74 9.52 35.52 4.57
C GLU A 74 10.62 34.72 5.28
N THR A 75 11.86 35.16 5.09
CA THR A 75 13.03 34.60 5.76
C THR A 75 13.06 35.01 7.23
N LEU A 76 13.30 34.04 8.11
CA LEU A 76 13.46 34.25 9.54
C LEU A 76 14.94 34.52 9.88
N ALA A 77 15.20 35.01 11.09
CA ALA A 77 16.57 35.22 11.59
C ALA A 77 17.43 33.94 11.60
N SER A 78 16.80 32.76 11.59
CA SER A 78 17.46 31.45 11.46
C SER A 78 17.93 31.11 10.04
N GLY A 79 17.66 31.96 9.04
CA GLY A 79 17.99 31.70 7.62
C GLY A 79 17.02 30.78 6.88
N THR A 80 16.08 30.15 7.59
CA THR A 80 14.98 29.37 7.01
C THR A 80 13.74 30.23 6.77
N THR A 81 12.93 29.87 5.80
CA THR A 81 11.65 30.57 5.57
C THR A 81 10.62 30.18 6.63
N ARG A 82 9.64 31.06 6.86
CA ARG A 82 8.53 30.79 7.78
C ARG A 82 7.75 29.54 7.36
N GLY A 83 7.51 29.37 6.06
CA GLY A 83 6.81 28.23 5.46
C GLY A 83 7.57 26.92 5.61
N GLU A 84 8.89 26.90 5.38
CA GLU A 84 9.73 25.70 5.62
C GLU A 84 9.66 25.26 7.08
N ARG A 85 9.79 26.21 8.02
CA ARG A 85 9.70 25.89 9.45
C ARG A 85 8.32 25.37 9.82
N ALA A 86 7.26 25.97 9.27
CA ALA A 86 5.88 25.52 9.48
C ALA A 86 5.68 24.09 8.95
N LEU A 87 6.15 23.79 7.74
CA LEU A 87 6.07 22.47 7.12
C LEU A 87 6.82 21.42 7.95
N VAL A 88 8.06 21.70 8.34
CA VAL A 88 8.87 20.81 9.19
C VAL A 88 8.15 20.49 10.49
N ASN A 89 7.58 21.49 11.16
CA ASN A 89 6.80 21.29 12.38
C ASN A 89 5.53 20.48 12.10
N ALA A 90 4.82 20.77 11.01
CA ALA A 90 3.59 20.09 10.64
C ALA A 90 3.80 18.59 10.33
N THR A 91 4.94 18.21 9.71
CA THR A 91 5.26 16.81 9.44
C THR A 91 5.39 15.95 10.71
N THR A 92 5.66 16.55 11.87
CA THR A 92 5.65 15.82 13.15
C THR A 92 4.27 15.27 13.51
N LYS A 93 3.20 15.88 13.00
CA LYS A 93 1.83 15.39 13.18
C LYS A 93 1.58 14.10 12.41
N LEU A 94 2.15 13.96 11.21
CA LEU A 94 2.10 12.72 10.44
C LEU A 94 2.78 11.57 11.19
N VAL A 95 3.90 11.84 11.86
CA VAL A 95 4.59 10.86 12.71
C VAL A 95 3.72 10.48 13.91
N LYS A 96 3.15 11.47 14.62
CA LYS A 96 2.29 11.22 15.79
C LYS A 96 1.01 10.47 15.44
N ALA A 97 0.44 10.72 14.26
CA ALA A 97 -0.71 10.00 13.74
C ALA A 97 -0.35 8.57 13.27
N GLY A 98 0.93 8.19 13.30
CA GLY A 98 1.39 6.90 12.80
C GLY A 98 1.27 6.77 11.29
N TRP A 99 1.14 7.86 10.54
CA TRP A 99 0.98 7.87 9.08
C TRP A 99 2.32 7.81 8.34
N ILE A 100 3.40 8.27 8.99
CA ILE A 100 4.77 8.09 8.53
C ILE A 100 5.66 7.61 9.67
N LEU A 101 6.67 6.81 9.36
CA LEU A 101 7.72 6.40 10.30
C LEU A 101 8.98 7.23 10.09
N LYS A 102 9.69 7.49 11.19
CA LYS A 102 11.01 8.12 11.17
C LYS A 102 12.07 7.03 11.12
N GLU A 103 12.70 6.85 9.97
CA GLU A 103 13.81 5.92 9.84
C GLU A 103 15.12 6.61 10.22
N ALA A 104 15.95 5.92 11.00
CA ALA A 104 17.10 6.53 11.66
C ALA A 104 18.08 7.24 10.71
N ARG A 105 18.45 6.58 9.60
CA ARG A 105 19.46 7.10 8.64
C ARG A 105 18.91 7.37 7.24
N SER A 106 17.69 6.94 6.94
CA SER A 106 17.22 6.74 5.55
C SER A 106 16.09 7.68 5.13
N GLY A 107 15.46 8.42 6.06
CA GLY A 107 14.38 9.37 5.73
C GLY A 107 13.05 9.02 6.40
N TRP A 108 11.96 9.30 5.70
CA TRP A 108 10.60 8.95 6.12
C TRP A 108 10.08 7.82 5.25
N SER A 109 9.25 6.96 5.82
CA SER A 109 8.46 5.99 5.09
C SER A 109 6.99 6.13 5.45
N ILE A 110 6.10 5.91 4.49
CA ILE A 110 4.64 5.95 4.72
C ILE A 110 4.13 4.61 5.26
N THR A 111 3.22 4.65 6.22
CA THR A 111 2.58 3.45 6.82
C THR A 111 1.28 3.07 6.08
N PRO A 112 0.69 1.90 6.37
CA PRO A 112 -0.67 1.58 5.91
C PRO A 112 -1.70 2.62 6.33
N ALA A 113 -1.64 3.10 7.57
CA ALA A 113 -2.53 4.16 8.06
C ALA A 113 -2.35 5.47 7.26
N GLY A 114 -1.11 5.82 6.87
CA GLY A 114 -0.85 6.99 6.04
C GLY A 114 -1.34 6.84 4.59
N ARG A 115 -1.22 5.65 4.00
CA ARG A 115 -1.79 5.33 2.68
C ARG A 115 -3.32 5.34 2.69
N GLN A 116 -3.92 4.80 3.76
CA GLN A 116 -5.37 4.83 3.94
C GLN A 116 -5.87 6.27 4.16
N ALA A 117 -5.16 7.08 4.93
CA ALA A 117 -5.50 8.50 5.13
C ALA A 117 -5.53 9.30 3.81
N LEU A 118 -4.73 8.94 2.80
CA LEU A 118 -4.80 9.57 1.47
C LEU A 118 -6.12 9.29 0.73
N LYS A 119 -6.73 8.12 1.00
CA LYS A 119 -8.02 7.68 0.45
C LYS A 119 -9.17 8.29 1.25
N ASP A 120 -9.10 8.19 2.58
CA ASP A 120 -10.15 8.65 3.50
C ASP A 120 -10.31 10.18 3.49
N PHE A 121 -9.22 10.90 3.24
CA PHE A 121 -9.19 12.36 3.22
C PHE A 121 -8.73 12.88 1.86
N PRO A 122 -9.59 12.79 0.81
CA PRO A 122 -9.24 13.27 -0.53
C PRO A 122 -8.98 14.79 -0.53
N GLU A 123 -9.68 15.52 0.32
CA GLU A 123 -9.48 16.96 0.49
C GLU A 123 -8.39 17.29 1.51
N PRO A 124 -7.45 18.20 1.18
CA PRO A 124 -6.40 18.63 2.10
C PRO A 124 -6.94 19.19 3.42
N ALA A 125 -8.08 19.89 3.38
CA ALA A 125 -8.72 20.44 4.57
C ALA A 125 -9.15 19.34 5.56
N HIS A 126 -9.75 18.25 5.09
CA HIS A 126 -10.13 17.10 5.91
C HIS A 126 -8.92 16.38 6.49
N LEU A 127 -7.86 16.21 5.68
CA LEU A 127 -6.59 15.63 6.12
C LEU A 127 -5.99 16.46 7.26
N SER A 128 -5.99 17.78 7.13
CA SER A 128 -5.52 18.70 8.16
C SER A 128 -6.40 18.65 9.42
N ALA A 129 -7.73 18.58 9.28
CA ALA A 129 -8.65 18.47 10.41
C ALA A 129 -8.39 17.19 11.23
N ALA A 130 -8.26 16.05 10.55
CA ALA A 130 -7.94 14.76 11.16
C ALA A 130 -6.62 14.80 11.95
N LEU A 131 -5.57 15.39 11.37
CA LEU A 131 -4.26 15.54 12.05
C LEU A 131 -4.28 16.46 13.28
N ASN A 132 -5.30 17.31 13.41
CA ASN A 132 -5.47 18.22 14.55
C ASN A 132 -6.44 17.66 15.60
N GLY A 133 -6.98 16.45 15.42
CA GLY A 133 -7.99 15.87 16.30
C GLY A 133 -9.30 16.66 16.33
N LYS A 134 -9.57 17.44 15.27
CA LYS A 134 -10.84 18.15 15.13
C LYS A 134 -11.84 17.22 14.43
N PRO A 135 -13.14 17.26 14.79
CA PRO A 135 -14.17 16.60 14.01
C PRO A 135 -14.03 17.03 12.55
N VAL A 136 -13.97 16.06 11.64
CA VAL A 136 -14.06 16.33 10.21
C VAL A 136 -15.43 16.97 9.98
N PRO A 137 -15.54 18.18 9.42
CA PRO A 137 -16.83 18.70 9.02
C PRO A 137 -17.42 17.71 8.03
N GLU A 138 -18.63 17.27 8.30
CA GLU A 138 -19.39 16.32 7.50
C GLU A 138 -19.52 16.89 6.09
N ALA A 139 -18.63 16.45 5.20
CA ALA A 139 -18.70 16.78 3.80
C ALA A 139 -19.86 15.95 3.24
N GLU A 140 -20.92 16.65 2.87
CA GLU A 140 -22.05 16.14 2.12
C GLU A 140 -21.52 15.23 1.01
N SER A 141 -21.81 13.95 1.15
CA SER A 141 -21.46 12.94 0.17
C SER A 141 -22.58 12.91 -0.88
N PRO A 142 -22.38 13.34 -2.14
CA PRO A 142 -23.33 13.00 -3.18
C PRO A 142 -23.02 11.57 -3.63
N ALA A 143 -23.33 10.61 -2.76
CA ALA A 143 -23.19 9.19 -3.06
C ALA A 143 -24.46 8.39 -2.72
N GLU A 144 -25.45 8.99 -2.04
CA GLU A 144 -26.70 8.32 -1.69
C GLU A 144 -27.75 8.28 -2.81
N GLU A 145 -27.64 9.09 -3.88
CA GLU A 145 -28.67 9.10 -4.93
C GLU A 145 -28.47 8.03 -6.04
N VAL A 146 -27.28 7.43 -6.16
CA VAL A 146 -27.01 6.37 -7.18
C VAL A 146 -27.41 4.97 -6.68
N VAL A 147 -27.58 4.80 -5.36
CA VAL A 147 -27.87 3.50 -4.74
C VAL A 147 -29.33 3.08 -4.94
N GLU A 148 -30.24 4.04 -5.13
CA GLU A 148 -31.67 3.76 -5.19
C GLU A 148 -32.22 3.48 -6.60
N GLU A 149 -31.44 3.75 -7.64
CA GLU A 149 -31.74 3.34 -9.01
C GLU A 149 -31.24 1.91 -9.29
N ALA A 150 -30.13 1.50 -8.66
CA ALA A 150 -29.61 0.13 -8.73
C ALA A 150 -30.45 -0.89 -7.92
N LEU A 151 -31.18 -0.45 -6.90
CA LEU A 151 -32.01 -1.32 -6.05
C LEU A 151 -33.39 -1.66 -6.65
N ARG A 152 -33.82 -1.02 -7.74
CA ARG A 152 -35.14 -1.30 -8.36
C ARG A 152 -35.13 -2.45 -9.37
N ASP A 153 -33.97 -2.83 -9.90
CA ASP A 153 -33.86 -3.91 -10.90
C ASP A 153 -33.57 -5.30 -10.30
N ALA A 154 -33.43 -5.42 -8.98
CA ALA A 154 -33.10 -6.69 -8.32
C ALA A 154 -34.29 -7.47 -7.71
N VAL A 155 -35.54 -7.09 -8.01
CA VAL A 155 -36.74 -7.82 -7.54
C VAL A 155 -37.31 -8.70 -8.66
N ALA A 156 -36.66 -9.84 -8.93
CA ALA A 156 -37.32 -11.02 -9.51
C ALA A 156 -36.48 -12.31 -9.40
N VAL A 157 -36.82 -13.13 -8.37
CA VAL A 157 -36.80 -14.62 -8.27
C VAL A 157 -35.48 -15.42 -8.40
N PRO A 158 -35.38 -16.66 -7.84
CA PRO A 158 -35.60 -17.21 -6.49
C PRO A 158 -34.33 -17.93 -5.93
N ALA A 159 -34.43 -18.59 -4.77
CA ALA A 159 -33.34 -19.24 -4.05
C ALA A 159 -32.87 -20.63 -4.58
N ALA A 160 -31.58 -20.91 -4.35
CA ALA A 160 -30.81 -22.19 -4.30
C ALA A 160 -30.43 -22.85 -5.66
N PRO A 161 -29.26 -23.57 -5.80
CA PRO A 161 -28.49 -24.29 -4.78
C PRO A 161 -26.94 -24.07 -4.79
N ALA A 162 -26.26 -24.66 -3.80
CA ALA A 162 -24.79 -24.71 -3.73
C ALA A 162 -24.21 -25.59 -4.85
N GLU A 163 -23.29 -25.07 -5.65
CA GLU A 163 -22.44 -25.87 -6.55
C GLU A 163 -20.97 -25.43 -6.56
N GLN A 164 -20.17 -26.40 -6.99
CA GLN A 164 -18.75 -26.65 -6.76
C GLN A 164 -17.78 -25.66 -7.42
N HIS A 165 -16.57 -25.66 -6.84
CA HIS A 165 -15.30 -25.26 -7.45
C HIS A 165 -15.24 -25.51 -8.96
N GLY A 166 -14.86 -24.48 -9.71
CA GLY A 166 -14.28 -24.60 -11.05
C GLY A 166 -15.15 -24.10 -12.20
N ALA A 167 -14.58 -23.15 -12.96
CA ALA A 167 -15.02 -22.59 -14.25
C ALA A 167 -16.05 -21.44 -14.19
N HIS A 168 -15.54 -20.22 -14.01
CA HIS A 168 -16.13 -19.05 -14.65
C HIS A 168 -15.51 -18.86 -16.05
N PRO A 169 -16.33 -18.58 -17.08
CA PRO A 169 -15.86 -18.35 -18.44
C PRO A 169 -15.01 -17.10 -18.54
N GLU A 170 -13.89 -17.27 -19.24
CA GLU A 170 -12.80 -16.33 -19.45
C GLU A 170 -13.20 -15.29 -20.51
N THR A 171 -13.78 -14.17 -20.08
CA THR A 171 -13.92 -12.98 -20.94
C THR A 171 -13.82 -11.70 -20.09
N ASP A 172 -12.73 -10.96 -20.31
CA ASP A 172 -12.31 -9.70 -19.68
C ASP A 172 -12.02 -9.75 -18.17
N ILE A 173 -10.91 -10.42 -17.81
CA ILE A 173 -10.27 -10.15 -16.51
C ILE A 173 -9.40 -8.90 -16.69
N PRO A 174 -9.68 -7.78 -16.01
CA PRO A 174 -8.82 -6.59 -16.07
C PRO A 174 -7.39 -6.95 -15.63
N GLU A 175 -6.38 -6.29 -16.20
CA GLU A 175 -5.00 -6.44 -15.72
C GLU A 175 -4.93 -6.12 -14.22
N PRO A 176 -4.06 -6.82 -13.45
CA PRO A 176 -3.88 -6.52 -12.04
C PRO A 176 -3.60 -5.03 -11.82
N SER A 177 -4.27 -4.44 -10.84
CA SER A 177 -4.12 -3.03 -10.46
C SER A 177 -2.71 -2.69 -9.98
N PHE A 178 -1.93 -3.71 -9.61
CA PHE A 178 -0.56 -3.63 -9.15
C PHE A 178 0.32 -4.72 -9.80
N PRO A 179 1.57 -4.40 -10.22
CA PRO A 179 2.49 -5.39 -10.79
C PRO A 179 2.71 -6.58 -9.85
N GLN A 180 2.53 -7.80 -10.34
CA GLN A 180 2.66 -9.02 -9.53
C GLN A 180 4.03 -9.69 -9.76
N PRO A 181 4.59 -10.36 -8.74
CA PRO A 181 5.80 -11.17 -8.90
C PRO A 181 5.50 -12.42 -9.71
N ALA A 182 6.54 -13.07 -10.24
CA ALA A 182 6.39 -14.30 -11.00
C ALA A 182 5.97 -15.48 -10.09
N SER A 183 6.43 -15.48 -8.85
CA SER A 183 6.03 -16.46 -7.84
C SER A 183 6.14 -15.90 -6.42
N VAL A 184 5.37 -16.50 -5.52
CA VAL A 184 5.33 -16.20 -4.09
C VAL A 184 5.40 -17.52 -3.34
N ALA A 185 6.36 -17.65 -2.43
CA ALA A 185 6.58 -18.84 -1.63
C ALA A 185 6.47 -18.55 -0.13
N LEU A 186 5.92 -19.50 0.62
CA LEU A 186 5.92 -19.51 2.06
C LEU A 186 7.14 -20.29 2.56
N ALA A 187 8.04 -19.60 3.26
CA ALA A 187 9.28 -20.17 3.78
C ALA A 187 9.29 -20.09 5.30
N GLY A 188 9.44 -21.22 5.99
CA GLY A 188 9.37 -21.27 7.45
C GLY A 188 9.71 -22.63 8.04
N ASP A 189 9.41 -22.79 9.33
CA ASP A 189 9.69 -23.98 10.15
C ASP A 189 8.67 -25.13 9.91
N PHE A 190 8.09 -25.25 8.73
CA PHE A 190 7.09 -26.27 8.36
C PHE A 190 7.46 -27.03 7.09
N GLY A 191 8.70 -26.95 6.62
CA GLY A 191 9.13 -27.62 5.38
C GLY A 191 8.80 -29.11 5.40
N ALA A 192 9.13 -29.80 6.49
CA ALA A 192 8.81 -31.22 6.64
C ALA A 192 7.30 -31.54 6.55
N ALA A 193 6.42 -30.65 7.04
CA ALA A 193 4.97 -30.83 6.96
C ALA A 193 4.44 -30.60 5.53
N LEU A 194 5.12 -29.76 4.75
CA LEU A 194 4.73 -29.40 3.38
C LEU A 194 5.49 -30.18 2.29
N GLY A 195 6.41 -31.07 2.69
CA GLY A 195 7.26 -31.82 1.77
C GLY A 195 8.38 -30.99 1.13
N THR A 196 8.78 -29.88 1.76
CA THR A 196 9.87 -28.99 1.33
C THR A 196 10.99 -28.96 2.38
N GLU A 197 12.11 -28.30 2.08
CA GLU A 197 13.09 -27.97 3.12
C GLU A 197 12.58 -26.81 3.98
N ASP A 198 13.03 -26.73 5.23
CA ASP A 198 12.75 -25.58 6.09
C ASP A 198 13.45 -24.36 5.51
N TRP A 199 12.77 -23.21 5.53
CA TRP A 199 13.29 -21.95 4.97
C TRP A 199 13.67 -22.03 3.48
N ASP A 200 12.98 -22.86 2.70
CA ASP A 200 13.12 -22.89 1.24
C ASP A 200 12.36 -21.72 0.56
N PRO A 201 13.05 -20.76 -0.09
CA PRO A 201 12.40 -19.63 -0.76
C PRO A 201 11.67 -20.03 -2.06
N ALA A 202 11.81 -21.26 -2.51
CA ALA A 202 11.09 -21.85 -3.64
C ALA A 202 10.13 -22.97 -3.21
N GLY A 203 9.91 -23.15 -1.91
CA GLY A 203 9.12 -24.23 -1.33
C GLY A 203 7.62 -24.09 -1.60
N ALA A 204 6.83 -23.94 -0.54
CA ALA A 204 5.36 -23.95 -0.65
C ALA A 204 4.85 -22.72 -1.42
N GLN A 205 4.32 -22.93 -2.64
CA GLN A 205 3.92 -21.85 -3.55
C GLN A 205 2.48 -21.39 -3.30
N PHE A 206 2.27 -20.08 -3.30
CA PHE A 206 0.94 -19.49 -3.32
C PHE A 206 0.34 -19.50 -4.73
N ALA A 207 -0.99 -19.53 -4.82
CA ALA A 207 -1.73 -19.27 -6.04
C ALA A 207 -2.25 -17.83 -6.07
N PHE A 208 -2.03 -17.10 -7.17
CA PHE A 208 -2.58 -15.75 -7.32
C PHE A 208 -4.05 -15.79 -7.73
N ASP A 209 -4.90 -15.17 -6.92
CA ASP A 209 -6.30 -14.91 -7.22
C ASP A 209 -6.44 -13.53 -7.88
N ARG A 210 -6.84 -13.52 -9.16
CA ARG A 210 -7.01 -12.29 -9.94
C ARG A 210 -8.21 -11.45 -9.53
N HIS A 211 -9.22 -12.03 -8.89
CA HIS A 211 -10.41 -11.28 -8.48
C HIS A 211 -10.13 -10.47 -7.20
N ASP A 212 -9.43 -11.09 -6.25
CA ASP A 212 -9.12 -10.46 -4.97
C ASP A 212 -7.75 -9.76 -4.96
N GLU A 213 -6.93 -9.99 -5.99
CA GLU A 213 -5.52 -9.58 -6.08
C GLU A 213 -4.65 -10.08 -4.92
N LEU A 214 -4.99 -11.25 -4.39
CA LEU A 214 -4.30 -11.89 -3.28
C LEU A 214 -3.64 -13.20 -3.71
N TRP A 215 -2.47 -13.45 -3.16
CA TRP A 215 -1.81 -14.75 -3.20
C TRP A 215 -2.33 -15.60 -2.06
N LYS A 216 -2.81 -16.81 -2.36
CA LYS A 216 -3.47 -17.71 -1.40
C LYS A 216 -2.74 -19.04 -1.32
N LEU A 217 -2.54 -19.54 -0.11
CA LEU A 217 -1.98 -20.86 0.15
C LEU A 217 -2.68 -21.46 1.37
N THR A 218 -3.30 -22.63 1.22
CA THR A 218 -3.82 -23.39 2.35
C THR A 218 -2.92 -24.59 2.62
N VAL A 219 -2.56 -24.77 3.88
CA VAL A 219 -1.71 -25.88 4.34
C VAL A 219 -2.34 -26.54 5.56
N ASP A 220 -2.10 -27.84 5.73
CA ASP A 220 -2.48 -28.56 6.95
C ASP A 220 -1.26 -28.63 7.87
N LEU A 221 -1.38 -28.06 9.06
CA LEU A 221 -0.31 -27.98 10.05
C LEU A 221 -0.73 -28.68 11.34
N SER A 222 0.21 -29.35 12.01
CA SER A 222 -0.02 -29.85 13.37
C SER A 222 -0.15 -28.69 14.38
N GLU A 223 -0.62 -29.00 15.58
CA GLU A 223 -0.55 -28.05 16.70
C GLU A 223 0.91 -27.66 16.97
N GLY A 224 1.18 -26.35 17.10
CA GLY A 224 2.53 -25.88 17.36
C GLY A 224 2.71 -24.37 17.20
N THR A 225 3.95 -23.94 17.42
CA THR A 225 4.42 -22.59 17.11
C THR A 225 5.33 -22.66 15.90
N TYR A 226 5.04 -21.83 14.90
CA TYR A 226 5.78 -21.77 13.65
C TYR A 226 6.29 -20.36 13.40
N ARG A 227 7.44 -20.27 12.72
CA ARG A 227 7.97 -19.01 12.22
C ARG A 227 8.09 -19.07 10.71
N TYR A 228 7.78 -17.97 10.03
CA TYR A 228 7.81 -17.92 8.58
C TYR A 228 8.03 -16.52 8.03
N LYS A 229 8.30 -16.49 6.72
CA LYS A 229 8.37 -15.31 5.85
C LYS A 229 7.80 -15.66 4.47
N VAL A 230 7.56 -14.64 3.68
CA VAL A 230 7.18 -14.77 2.27
C VAL A 230 8.40 -14.45 1.41
N ALA A 231 8.80 -15.35 0.52
CA ALA A 231 9.88 -15.13 -0.45
C ALA A 231 9.29 -14.94 -1.85
N LEU A 232 9.89 -14.06 -2.64
CA LEU A 232 9.45 -13.78 -4.01
C LEU A 232 10.39 -14.39 -5.04
N ASN A 233 9.83 -14.82 -6.17
CA ASN A 233 10.56 -15.25 -7.35
C ASN A 233 11.58 -16.39 -7.08
N GLY A 234 11.31 -17.23 -6.07
CA GLY A 234 12.15 -18.38 -5.74
C GLY A 234 13.50 -18.05 -5.09
N SER A 235 13.71 -16.81 -4.61
CA SER A 235 14.95 -16.40 -3.97
C SER A 235 14.71 -15.56 -2.71
N TRP A 236 15.77 -15.37 -1.93
CA TRP A 236 15.77 -14.46 -0.79
C TRP A 236 16.05 -13.01 -1.17
N ASP A 237 16.26 -12.71 -2.46
CA ASP A 237 16.60 -11.36 -2.90
C ASP A 237 15.52 -10.38 -2.46
N GLU A 238 14.25 -10.77 -2.56
CA GLU A 238 13.09 -10.03 -2.05
C GLU A 238 12.18 -10.94 -1.24
N ASN A 239 11.94 -10.55 0.01
CA ASN A 239 11.14 -11.32 0.95
C ASN A 239 10.53 -10.41 2.00
N TYR A 240 9.41 -10.82 2.58
CA TYR A 240 8.67 -10.04 3.57
C TYR A 240 8.42 -10.85 4.84
N GLY A 241 8.68 -10.22 5.97
CA GLY A 241 8.51 -10.81 7.29
C GLY A 241 7.60 -9.96 8.16
N PHE A 242 7.92 -9.94 9.45
CA PHE A 242 7.23 -9.19 10.50
C PHE A 242 6.93 -7.76 10.06
N ASP A 243 5.69 -7.32 10.30
CA ASP A 243 5.15 -6.02 9.90
C ASP A 243 5.30 -5.69 8.39
N ALA A 244 5.26 -6.70 7.53
CA ALA A 244 5.35 -6.55 6.07
C ALA A 244 6.66 -5.90 5.62
N HIS A 245 7.70 -5.95 6.46
CA HIS A 245 9.01 -5.40 6.14
C HIS A 245 9.74 -6.30 5.17
N ARG A 246 10.31 -5.67 4.13
CA ARG A 246 11.32 -6.33 3.31
C ARG A 246 12.50 -6.72 4.19
N ASP A 247 12.95 -7.97 4.07
CA ASP A 247 13.98 -8.54 4.95
C ASP A 247 13.62 -8.45 6.45
N GLY A 248 12.32 -8.32 6.75
CA GLY A 248 11.78 -8.24 8.10
C GLY A 248 12.10 -9.48 8.93
N GLY A 249 11.95 -9.35 10.25
CA GLY A 249 12.06 -10.48 11.17
C GLY A 249 11.06 -11.59 10.84
N ASN A 250 11.21 -12.77 11.44
CA ASN A 250 10.29 -13.87 11.18
C ASN A 250 8.92 -13.58 11.81
N ILE A 251 7.84 -13.92 11.11
CA ILE A 251 6.48 -13.85 11.66
C ILE A 251 6.25 -15.12 12.48
N GLU A 252 5.83 -14.97 13.73
CA GLU A 252 5.50 -16.10 14.61
C GLU A 252 3.99 -16.31 14.67
N ILE A 253 3.55 -17.56 14.54
CA ILE A 253 2.15 -17.96 14.73
C ILE A 253 2.07 -19.15 15.69
N ARG A 254 1.04 -19.15 16.52
CA ARG A 254 0.64 -20.33 17.30
C ARG A 254 -0.64 -20.89 16.70
N HIS A 255 -0.60 -22.15 16.29
CA HIS A 255 -1.70 -22.83 15.61
C HIS A 255 -2.17 -24.04 16.42
N ALA A 256 -3.49 -24.25 16.45
CA ALA A 256 -4.10 -25.35 17.19
C ALA A 256 -4.14 -26.69 16.41
N GLY A 257 -3.67 -26.68 15.17
CA GLY A 257 -3.70 -27.82 14.27
C GLY A 257 -4.83 -27.75 13.24
N GLY A 258 -4.65 -28.43 12.11
CA GLY A 258 -5.60 -28.47 10.99
C GLY A 258 -5.31 -27.43 9.90
N PRO A 259 -6.25 -27.21 8.97
CA PRO A 259 -6.07 -26.32 7.83
C PRO A 259 -5.88 -24.85 8.24
N LEU A 260 -4.85 -24.23 7.68
CA LEU A 260 -4.52 -22.82 7.84
C LEU A 260 -4.31 -22.17 6.48
N THR A 261 -5.07 -21.12 6.19
CA THR A 261 -4.94 -20.33 4.97
C THR A 261 -4.07 -19.10 5.21
N PHE A 262 -3.06 -18.94 4.37
CA PHE A 262 -2.21 -17.76 4.26
C PHE A 262 -2.70 -16.92 3.08
N LEU A 263 -2.92 -15.63 3.34
CA LEU A 263 -3.29 -14.62 2.35
C LEU A 263 -2.17 -13.59 2.31
N TYR A 264 -1.45 -13.52 1.20
CA TYR A 264 -0.42 -12.51 0.94
C TYR A 264 -0.95 -11.48 -0.06
N ASP A 265 -0.95 -10.23 0.36
CA ASP A 265 -1.23 -9.09 -0.51
C ASP A 265 0.10 -8.51 -0.99
N HIS A 266 0.39 -8.59 -2.29
CA HIS A 266 1.65 -8.06 -2.81
C HIS A 266 1.70 -6.52 -2.82
N ALA A 267 0.56 -5.83 -2.89
CA ALA A 267 0.53 -4.37 -2.86
C ALA A 267 0.88 -3.81 -1.47
N THR A 268 0.58 -4.57 -0.40
CA THR A 268 0.86 -4.16 0.99
C THR A 268 1.95 -4.96 1.68
N HIS A 269 2.35 -6.09 1.09
CA HIS A 269 3.24 -7.13 1.59
C HIS A 269 2.81 -7.80 2.90
N HIS A 270 1.55 -7.59 3.32
CA HIS A 270 1.03 -8.25 4.50
C HIS A 270 0.71 -9.72 4.21
N VAL A 271 1.02 -10.57 5.20
CA VAL A 271 0.38 -11.87 5.33
C VAL A 271 -0.66 -11.82 6.43
N VAL A 272 -1.86 -12.33 6.11
CA VAL A 272 -2.89 -12.65 7.09
C VAL A 272 -3.11 -14.15 7.10
N THR A 273 -3.15 -14.73 8.29
CA THR A 273 -3.52 -16.14 8.48
C THR A 273 -4.98 -16.23 8.89
N LYS A 274 -5.71 -17.16 8.28
CA LYS A 274 -7.10 -17.47 8.62
C LYS A 274 -7.20 -18.97 8.90
N PRO A 275 -7.50 -19.39 10.14
CA PRO A 275 -7.85 -20.78 10.37
C PRO A 275 -9.15 -21.08 9.62
N GLU A 276 -9.21 -22.20 8.91
CA GLU A 276 -10.45 -22.66 8.31
C GLU A 276 -11.28 -23.29 9.45
N VAL A 277 -12.27 -22.54 9.92
CA VAL A 277 -13.16 -23.03 10.98
C VAL A 277 -14.11 -24.03 10.31
N ASN A 278 -13.85 -25.32 10.49
CA ASN A 278 -14.82 -26.35 10.14
C ASN A 278 -16.09 -26.08 10.97
N ALA A 279 -17.15 -25.68 10.27
CA ALA A 279 -18.49 -25.51 10.83
C ALA A 279 -19.11 -26.85 11.22
#